data_AF-A0A822YT79-F1
#
_entry.id   AF-A0A822YT79-F1
#
_cell.length_a   1.000
_cell.length_b   1.000
_cell.length_c   1.000
_cell.angle_alpha   90.00
_cell.angle_beta   90.00
_cell.angle_gamma   90.00
#
_symmetry.space_group_name_H-M   'P 1'
#
loop_
_entity.id
_entity.type
_entity.pdbx_description
1 polymer ?
#
loop_
_entity_poly.entity_id
_entity_poly.type
_entity_poly.pdbx_seq_one_letter_code
_entity_poly.pdbx_strand_id
1 'polypeptide(L)'
;MFNIFLLGELIGLLRVERTGRALEEAFCYRAVLLGITRASLNTQSFISEASFQETARVLAKAALRGRIDWLKGLKENVVLGGIIPVGTGFKGRQA
;
A
#
# COMPACT_ATOMS: atom_id res chain seq x y z
N MET A 1 16.20 -4.68 -20.99
CA MET A 1 14.97 -4.41 -20.21
C MET A 1 15.33 -4.46 -18.74
N PHE A 2 15.27 -3.33 -18.03
CA PHE A 2 15.42 -3.35 -16.57
C PHE A 2 14.11 -3.90 -15.98
N ASN A 3 14.21 -5.01 -15.24
CA ASN A 3 13.06 -5.55 -14.52
C ASN A 3 12.58 -4.51 -13.51
N ILE A 4 11.29 -4.15 -13.54
CA ILE A 4 10.70 -3.13 -12.64
C ILE A 4 10.71 -3.62 -11.18
N PHE A 5 10.84 -4.94 -10.98
CA PHE A 5 10.85 -5.58 -9.68
C PHE A 5 12.21 -6.17 -9.35
N LEU A 6 12.58 -6.13 -8.08
CA LEU A 6 13.81 -6.77 -7.58
C LEU A 6 13.55 -8.24 -7.23
N LEU A 7 14.57 -9.08 -7.38
CA LEU A 7 14.49 -10.49 -6.97
C LEU A 7 14.27 -10.57 -5.45
N GLY A 8 13.16 -11.20 -5.04
CA GLY A 8 12.77 -11.32 -3.63
C GLY A 8 12.01 -10.12 -3.07
N GLU A 9 11.64 -9.13 -3.89
CA GLU A 9 10.76 -8.04 -3.47
C GLU A 9 9.37 -8.58 -3.09
N LEU A 10 8.88 -8.18 -1.92
CA LEU A 10 7.52 -8.53 -1.50
C LEU A 10 6.52 -7.53 -2.08
N ILE A 11 5.68 -8.00 -2.99
CA ILE A 11 4.75 -7.17 -3.76
C ILE A 11 3.33 -7.70 -3.57
N GLY A 12 2.36 -6.78 -3.46
CA GLY A 12 0.95 -7.15 -3.45
C GLY A 12 0.51 -7.73 -4.80
N LEU A 13 -0.28 -8.81 -4.76
CA LEU A 13 -0.71 -9.56 -5.94
C LEU A 13 -1.36 -8.66 -7.02
N LEU A 14 -2.26 -7.76 -6.61
CA LEU A 14 -2.91 -6.80 -7.52
C LEU A 14 -1.92 -5.89 -8.25
N ARG A 15 -0.77 -5.55 -7.65
CA ARG A 15 0.24 -4.70 -8.28
C ARG A 15 0.99 -5.49 -9.36
N VAL A 16 1.37 -6.73 -9.08
CA VAL A 16 2.01 -7.61 -10.08
C VAL A 16 1.08 -7.86 -11.25
N GLU A 17 -0.20 -8.17 -11.00
CA GLU A 17 -1.18 -8.42 -12.07
C GLU A 17 -1.44 -7.18 -12.93
N ARG A 18 -1.56 -5.99 -12.32
CA ARG A 18 -1.75 -4.74 -13.07
C ARG A 18 -0.53 -4.39 -13.91
N THR A 19 0.67 -4.55 -13.37
CA THR A 19 1.92 -4.30 -14.09
C THR A 19 2.11 -5.31 -15.23
N GLY A 20 1.83 -6.60 -14.99
CA GLY A 20 1.89 -7.63 -16.03
C GLY A 20 0.94 -7.36 -17.18
N ARG A 21 -0.29 -6.92 -16.89
CA ARG A 21 -1.24 -6.50 -17.94
C ARG A 21 -0.79 -5.26 -18.70
N ALA A 22 -0.20 -4.27 -18.01
CA ALA A 22 0.23 -3.02 -18.64
C ALA A 22 1.45 -3.19 -19.54
N LEU A 23 2.30 -4.18 -19.27
CA LEU A 23 3.53 -4.45 -20.02
C LEU A 23 3.40 -5.65 -20.96
N GLU A 24 2.25 -6.32 -20.95
CA GLU A 24 2.04 -7.59 -21.66
C GLU A 24 3.10 -8.66 -21.31
N GLU A 25 3.60 -8.62 -20.06
CA GLU A 25 4.65 -9.49 -19.55
C GLU A 25 4.14 -10.38 -18.41
N ALA A 26 4.52 -11.66 -18.45
CA ALA A 26 4.26 -12.60 -17.36
C ALA A 26 5.41 -12.59 -16.36
N PHE A 27 5.11 -12.29 -15.09
CA PHE A 27 6.07 -12.37 -13.99
C PHE A 27 5.95 -13.70 -13.26
N CYS A 28 7.07 -14.38 -13.02
CA CYS A 28 7.09 -15.52 -12.11
C CYS A 28 7.18 -15.02 -10.66
N TYR A 29 6.24 -15.44 -9.81
CA TYR A 29 6.23 -15.11 -8.38
C TYR A 29 5.80 -16.31 -7.55
N ARG A 30 6.12 -16.27 -6.25
CA ARG A 30 5.69 -17.25 -5.26
C ARG A 30 4.83 -16.55 -4.22
N ALA A 31 3.67 -17.13 -3.91
CA ALA A 31 2.84 -16.65 -2.82
C ALA A 31 3.58 -16.80 -1.48
N VAL A 32 3.63 -15.73 -0.69
CA VAL A 32 4.22 -15.72 0.65
C VAL A 32 3.13 -15.40 1.66
N LEU A 33 3.00 -16.26 2.67
CA LEU A 33 2.07 -16.05 3.78
C LEU A 33 2.72 -15.15 4.84
N LEU A 34 2.05 -14.06 5.20
CA LEU A 34 2.47 -13.16 6.26
C LEU A 34 1.46 -13.21 7.41
N GLY A 35 1.96 -13.14 8.65
CA GLY A 35 1.11 -12.95 9.82
C GLY A 35 0.43 -11.58 9.80
N ILE A 36 -0.74 -11.46 10.46
CA ILE A 36 -1.59 -10.27 10.44
C ILE A 36 -0.83 -8.99 10.84
N THR A 37 0.10 -9.07 11.79
CA THR A 37 0.91 -7.94 12.26
C THR A 37 1.87 -7.46 11.17
N ARG A 38 2.61 -8.39 10.54
CA ARG A 38 3.54 -8.04 9.44
C ARG A 38 2.80 -7.55 8.21
N ALA A 39 1.65 -8.14 7.89
CA ALA A 39 0.81 -7.68 6.79
C ALA A 39 0.31 -6.24 7.03
N SER A 40 -0.15 -5.94 8.25
CA SER A 40 -0.65 -4.61 8.64
C SER A 40 0.46 -3.54 8.64
N LEU A 41 1.69 -3.90 9.00
CA LEU A 41 2.85 -3.01 8.96
C LEU A 41 3.42 -2.82 7.55
N ASN A 42 2.98 -3.59 6.56
CA ASN A 42 3.46 -3.49 5.17
C ASN A 42 2.45 -2.78 4.24
N THR A 43 1.76 -1.77 4.77
CA THR A 43 0.81 -0.95 4.01
C THR A 43 1.50 0.21 3.29
N GLN A 44 0.87 0.71 2.22
CA GLN A 44 1.36 1.87 1.46
C GLN A 44 1.18 3.19 2.21
N SER A 45 0.21 3.27 3.12
CA SER A 45 -0.06 4.45 3.95
C SER A 45 0.73 4.42 5.24
N PHE A 46 1.66 5.36 5.41
CA PHE A 46 2.45 5.42 6.63
C PHE A 46 1.62 5.93 7.82
N ILE A 47 0.56 6.71 7.57
CA ILE A 47 -0.38 7.16 8.62
C ILE A 47 -1.13 5.96 9.18
N SER A 48 -1.60 5.07 8.29
CA SER A 48 -2.27 3.83 8.68
C SER A 48 -1.32 2.85 9.40
N GLU A 49 -0.06 2.74 8.92
CA GLU A 49 1.02 1.94 9.52
C GLU A 49 1.36 2.44 10.95
N ALA A 50 1.62 3.74 11.10
CA ALA A 50 2.08 4.34 12.36
C ALA A 50 1.02 4.32 13.47
N SER A 51 -0.26 4.35 13.10
CA SER A 51 -1.40 4.24 14.01
C SER A 51 -1.76 2.80 14.37
N PHE A 52 -1.09 1.80 13.78
CA PHE A 52 -1.23 0.41 14.20
C PHE A 52 -0.30 0.14 15.37
N GLN A 53 1.02 0.14 15.14
CA GLN A 53 2.06 -0.09 16.14
C GLN A 53 3.39 0.53 15.69
N GLU A 54 4.41 0.52 16.55
CA GLU A 54 5.80 0.91 16.23
C GLU A 54 5.94 2.34 15.64
N THR A 55 5.09 3.27 16.09
CA THR A 55 4.88 4.61 15.55
C THR A 55 6.19 5.38 15.25
N ALA A 56 7.12 5.42 16.20
CA ALA A 56 8.40 6.13 16.01
C ALA A 56 9.24 5.56 14.86
N ARG A 57 9.31 4.22 14.75
CA ARG A 57 10.05 3.52 13.69
C ARG A 57 9.43 3.81 12.32
N VAL A 58 8.10 3.79 12.24
CA VAL A 58 7.35 4.03 11.01
C VAL A 58 7.55 5.47 10.52
N LEU A 59 7.38 6.45 11.41
CA LEU A 59 7.53 7.87 11.07
C LEU A 59 8.97 8.20 10.66
N ALA A 60 9.97 7.68 11.38
CA ALA A 60 11.37 7.87 11.02
C ALA A 60 11.67 7.31 9.61
N LYS A 61 11.21 6.08 9.32
CA LYS A 61 11.35 5.47 7.99
C LYS A 61 10.63 6.26 6.89
N ALA A 62 9.45 6.81 7.19
CA ALA A 62 8.70 7.63 6.25
C ALA A 62 9.40 8.97 5.95
N ALA A 63 9.91 9.65 6.99
CA ALA A 63 10.65 10.89 6.87
C ALA A 63 11.94 10.72 6.05
N LEU A 64 12.74 9.69 6.37
CA LEU A 64 13.98 9.38 5.63
C LEU A 64 13.75 9.05 4.16
N ARG A 65 12.61 8.43 3.83
CA ARG A 65 12.24 8.09 2.45
C ARG A 65 11.44 9.18 1.74
N GLY A 66 11.07 10.27 2.42
CA GLY A 66 10.17 11.29 1.89
C GLY A 66 8.82 10.73 1.44
N ARG A 67 8.24 9.76 2.17
CA ARG A 67 6.95 9.14 1.80
C ARG A 67 5.83 10.17 1.85
N ILE A 68 5.00 10.19 0.80
CA ILE A 68 3.77 10.97 0.74
C ILE A 68 2.58 10.04 0.88
N ASP A 69 1.65 10.37 1.77
CA ASP A 69 0.39 9.65 1.95
C ASP A 69 -0.71 10.32 1.13
N TRP A 70 -1.36 9.55 0.26
CA TRP A 70 -2.36 10.06 -0.68
C TRP A 70 -3.81 9.93 -0.17
N LEU A 71 -3.99 9.48 1.08
CA LEU A 71 -5.30 9.41 1.73
C LEU A 71 -6.36 8.59 0.95
N LYS A 72 -5.93 7.46 0.38
CA LYS A 72 -6.80 6.55 -0.41
C LYS A 72 -7.52 5.49 0.44
N GLY A 73 -7.05 5.29 1.66
CA GLY A 73 -7.52 4.27 2.60
C GLY A 73 -8.55 4.78 3.60
N LEU A 74 -9.10 3.87 4.39
CA LEU A 74 -10.11 4.20 5.39
C LEU A 74 -9.49 4.91 6.60
N LYS A 75 -8.45 4.30 7.19
CA LYS A 75 -7.92 4.70 8.49
C LYS A 75 -7.28 6.08 8.48
N GLU A 76 -6.48 6.38 7.47
CA GLU A 76 -5.91 7.72 7.26
C GLU A 76 -6.96 8.84 7.15
N ASN A 77 -8.08 8.60 6.44
CA ASN A 77 -9.16 9.57 6.35
C ASN A 77 -9.87 9.75 7.70
N VAL A 78 -10.10 8.67 8.45
CA VAL A 78 -10.66 8.76 9.81
C VAL A 78 -9.76 9.56 10.74
N VAL A 79 -8.45 9.29 10.74
CA VAL A 79 -7.47 9.96 11.62
C VAL A 79 -7.41 11.46 11.36
N LEU A 80 -7.52 11.88 10.10
CA LEU A 80 -7.49 13.29 9.72
C LEU A 80 -8.86 13.98 9.76
N GLY A 81 -9.94 13.26 10.09
CA GLY A 81 -11.30 13.79 10.09
C GLY A 81 -11.91 14.00 8.70
N GLY A 82 -11.38 13.32 7.68
CA GLY A 82 -11.91 13.32 6.32
C GLY A 82 -13.03 12.31 6.09
N ILE A 83 -13.77 12.48 5.00
CA ILE A 83 -14.79 11.51 4.56
C ILE A 83 -14.09 10.23 4.10
N ILE A 84 -14.49 9.07 4.64
CA ILE A 84 -13.94 7.78 4.24
C ILE A 84 -14.38 7.37 2.83
N PRO A 85 -13.51 6.72 2.03
CA PRO A 85 -13.80 6.36 0.63
C PRO A 85 -14.70 5.12 0.50
N VAL A 86 -15.76 5.02 1.30
CA VAL A 86 -16.78 3.96 1.29
C VAL A 86 -18.14 4.55 1.64
N GLY A 87 -19.23 3.83 1.33
CA GLY A 87 -20.59 4.30 1.62
C GLY A 87 -20.90 5.62 0.91
N THR A 88 -21.40 6.61 1.64
CA THR A 88 -21.71 7.96 1.11
C THR A 88 -20.47 8.72 0.63
N GLY A 89 -19.28 8.37 1.13
CA GLY A 89 -18.02 8.92 0.67
C GLY A 89 -17.45 8.25 -0.58
N PHE A 90 -18.08 7.17 -1.05
CA PHE A 90 -17.69 6.51 -2.28
C PHE A 90 -18.17 7.31 -3.48
N LYS A 91 -17.32 8.21 -3.95
CA LYS A 91 -17.43 8.78 -5.30
C LYS A 91 -16.97 7.70 -6.27
N GLY A 92 -17.88 6.81 -6.68
CA GLY A 92 -17.55 5.80 -7.70
C GLY A 92 -16.90 6.46 -8.92
N ARG A 93 -16.17 5.69 -9.73
CA ARG A 93 -15.80 6.13 -11.09
C ARG A 93 -17.09 6.62 -11.74
N GLN A 94 -17.24 7.94 -11.91
CA GLN A 94 -18.10 8.45 -12.97
C GLN A 94 -17.51 7.86 -14.25
N ALA A 95 -18.25 6.92 -14.84
CA ALA A 95 -18.05 6.53 -16.22
C ALA A 95 -18.46 7.70 -17.11
#